data_AF-A0A2S7WMY1-F1
#
_entry.id   AF-A0A2S7WMY1-F1
#
_cell.length_a   1.000
_cell.length_b   1.000
_cell.length_c   1.000
_cell.angle_alpha   90.00
_cell.angle_beta   90.00
_cell.angle_gamma   90.00
#
_symmetry.space_group_name_H-M   'P 1'
#
loop_
_entity.id
_entity.type
_entity.pdbx_description
1 polymer ?
#
loop_
_entity_poly.entity_id
_entity_poly.type
_entity_poly.pdbx_seq_one_letter_code
_entity_poly.pdbx_strand_id
1 'polypeptide(L)'
;MERELKNSANYIQEKAGKKTGFNTPSDYFDAIEQSVSSKLSEEQFNKEKAFEVPNNYFNNLESTILSKVAIKKEPKVVSFKERILKIIPYAAAACIVLFIGSNMLTFNKNTDILISDNEIEFWLETSTIHSDDIASVFEEDILEENDFSLTTIKDETIEDYINTIDNSSILNEIN
;
A
#
# COMPACT_ATOMS: atom_id res chain seq x y z
N MET A 1 76.69 1.24 75.92
CA MET A 1 76.36 0.47 74.71
C MET A 1 75.62 1.42 73.76
N GLU A 2 76.31 2.39 73.15
CA GLU A 2 75.64 3.55 72.51
C GLU A 2 76.47 4.22 71.40
N ARG A 3 77.15 3.46 70.54
CA ARG A 3 77.83 4.03 69.36
C ARG A 3 77.75 3.11 68.15
N GLU A 4 76.54 2.72 67.79
CA GLU A 4 76.29 2.15 66.46
C GLU A 4 76.29 3.33 65.46
N LEU A 5 77.25 3.29 64.55
CA LEU A 5 77.72 4.38 63.70
C LEU A 5 76.61 5.00 62.84
N LYS A 6 76.37 6.31 63.01
CA LYS A 6 75.46 7.15 62.21
C LYS A 6 75.70 7.11 60.69
N ASN A 7 76.84 6.56 60.25
CA ASN A 7 77.21 6.39 58.84
C ASN A 7 77.38 4.92 58.43
N SER A 8 76.97 3.96 59.27
CA SER A 8 77.01 2.54 58.89
C SER A 8 76.00 2.24 57.79
N ALA A 9 76.34 1.29 56.90
CA ALA A 9 75.44 0.84 55.84
C ALA A 9 74.10 0.35 56.41
N ASN A 10 74.12 -0.28 57.59
CA ASN A 10 72.93 -0.74 58.30
C ASN A 10 72.04 0.43 58.76
N TYR A 11 72.63 1.48 59.35
CA TYR A 11 71.88 2.68 59.76
C TYR A 11 71.24 3.42 58.58
N ILE A 12 71.93 3.49 57.44
CA ILE A 12 71.39 4.09 56.22
C ILE A 12 70.24 3.23 55.66
N GLN A 13 70.37 1.91 55.63
CA GLN A 13 69.27 1.02 55.19
C GLN A 13 68.04 1.07 56.10
N GLU A 14 68.25 1.18 57.42
CA GLU A 14 67.16 1.31 58.38
C GLU A 14 66.40 2.63 58.21
N LYS A 15 67.13 3.73 57.97
CA LYS A 15 66.55 5.08 57.93
C LYS A 15 66.02 5.50 56.56
N ALA A 16 66.68 5.12 55.47
CA ALA A 16 66.25 5.40 54.10
C ALA A 16 65.22 4.40 53.57
N GLY A 17 65.06 3.25 54.25
CA GLY A 17 64.25 2.14 53.78
C GLY A 17 64.95 1.38 52.64
N LYS A 18 64.68 0.07 52.51
CA LYS A 18 65.24 -0.77 51.43
C LYS A 18 64.77 -0.36 50.03
N LYS A 19 63.79 0.54 49.92
CA LYS A 19 63.23 1.02 48.66
C LYS A 19 63.66 2.47 48.47
N THR A 20 64.51 2.70 47.49
CA THR A 20 65.11 4.01 47.18
C THR A 20 64.09 5.03 46.62
N GLY A 21 62.81 4.67 46.51
CA GLY A 21 61.75 5.50 45.92
C GLY A 21 61.84 5.63 44.39
N PHE A 22 62.94 5.19 43.79
CA PHE A 22 63.13 5.17 42.35
C PHE A 22 62.59 3.86 41.79
N ASN A 23 61.65 3.96 40.86
CA ASN A 23 61.17 2.83 40.08
C ASN A 23 61.18 3.22 38.61
N THR A 24 61.55 2.28 37.74
CA THR A 24 61.39 2.47 36.30
C THR A 24 59.98 2.03 35.90
N PRO A 25 59.42 2.61 34.82
CA PRO A 25 58.22 2.08 34.20
C PRO A 25 58.39 0.59 33.85
N SER A 26 57.28 -0.15 33.80
CA SER A 26 57.28 -1.50 33.25
C SER A 26 57.83 -1.45 31.82
N ASP A 27 58.64 -2.45 31.48
CA ASP A 27 59.22 -2.65 30.13
C ASP A 27 60.24 -1.59 29.68
N TYR A 28 60.71 -0.70 30.57
CA TYR A 28 61.72 0.32 30.23
C TYR A 28 62.99 -0.29 29.63
N PHE A 29 63.53 -1.33 30.27
CA PHE A 29 64.76 -1.98 29.80
C PHE A 29 64.55 -2.89 28.60
N ASP A 30 63.31 -3.36 28.39
CA ASP A 30 62.96 -4.18 27.22
C ASP A 30 62.77 -3.31 25.97
N ALA A 31 62.25 -2.09 26.13
CA ALA A 31 61.97 -1.17 25.02
C ALA A 31 63.13 -0.21 24.68
N ILE A 32 64.09 0.00 25.59
CA ILE A 32 65.15 1.01 25.40
C ILE A 32 66.03 0.70 24.20
N GLU A 33 66.42 -0.56 23.99
CA GLU A 33 67.26 -0.98 22.87
C GLU A 33 66.58 -0.66 21.53
N GLN A 34 65.30 -1.02 21.40
CA GLN A 34 64.51 -0.74 20.20
C GLN A 34 64.37 0.77 19.96
N SER A 35 64.09 1.55 21.01
CA SER A 35 63.95 3.00 20.91
C SER A 35 65.23 3.70 20.46
N VAL A 36 66.39 3.25 20.95
CA VAL A 36 67.71 3.80 20.58
C VAL A 36 68.05 3.41 19.15
N SER A 37 67.82 2.15 18.78
CA SER A 37 68.03 1.66 17.42
C SER A 37 67.18 2.42 16.40
N SER A 38 65.89 2.63 16.68
CA SER A 38 65.00 3.40 15.80
C SER A 38 65.48 4.84 15.61
N LYS A 39 65.93 5.51 16.67
CA LYS A 39 66.47 6.89 16.58
C LYS A 39 67.75 6.96 15.76
N LEU A 40 68.66 6.00 15.92
CA LEU A 40 69.88 5.92 15.12
C LEU A 40 69.57 5.68 13.63
N SER A 41 68.58 4.82 13.33
CA SER A 41 68.11 4.61 11.97
C SER A 41 67.45 5.86 11.38
N GLU A 42 66.67 6.61 12.18
CA GLU A 42 66.07 7.89 11.76
C GLU A 42 67.14 8.94 11.40
N GLU A 43 68.23 9.03 12.15
CA GLU A 43 69.34 9.95 11.86
C GLU A 43 70.10 9.58 10.57
N GLN A 44 70.09 8.31 10.16
CA GLN A 44 70.69 7.87 8.91
C GLN A 44 69.85 8.24 7.67
N PHE A 45 68.57 8.61 7.84
CA PHE A 45 67.76 9.09 6.73
C PHE A 45 68.16 10.50 6.34
N ASN A 46 68.65 10.64 5.12
CA ASN A 46 69.02 11.93 4.56
C ASN A 46 67.76 12.79 4.33
N LYS A 47 67.55 13.80 5.19
CA LYS A 47 66.35 14.66 5.19
C LYS A 47 66.12 15.38 3.86
N GLU A 48 67.18 15.59 3.08
CA GLU A 48 67.11 16.29 1.78
C GLU A 48 66.43 15.46 0.69
N LYS A 49 66.60 14.13 0.70
CA LYS A 49 66.05 13.24 -0.34
C LYS A 49 64.70 12.63 0.01
N ALA A 50 64.24 12.79 1.25
CA ALA A 50 62.99 12.19 1.72
C ALA A 50 61.73 12.76 1.03
N PHE A 51 61.85 13.94 0.42
CA PHE A 51 60.74 14.63 -0.25
C PHE A 51 60.91 14.73 -1.77
N GLU A 52 61.86 13.98 -2.35
CA GLU A 52 61.99 13.91 -3.79
C GLU A 52 60.89 13.01 -4.37
N VAL A 53 60.07 13.59 -5.25
CA VAL A 53 59.11 12.83 -6.03
C VAL A 53 59.83 12.01 -7.10
N PRO A 54 59.34 10.80 -7.43
CA PRO A 54 59.89 10.03 -8.54
C PRO A 54 59.89 10.82 -9.85
N ASN A 55 60.92 10.59 -10.67
CA ASN A 55 60.97 11.14 -12.03
C ASN A 55 59.68 10.79 -12.78
N ASN A 56 59.09 11.78 -13.46
CA ASN A 56 57.83 11.66 -14.19
C ASN A 56 56.56 11.39 -13.35
N TYR A 57 56.59 11.57 -12.02
CA TYR A 57 55.38 11.45 -11.18
C TYR A 57 54.22 12.31 -11.72
N PHE A 58 54.46 13.61 -11.91
CA PHE A 58 53.44 14.54 -12.41
C PHE A 58 53.09 14.31 -13.89
N ASN A 59 54.04 13.85 -14.70
CA ASN A 59 53.80 13.53 -16.11
C ASN A 59 52.85 12.33 -16.28
N ASN A 60 52.93 11.35 -15.36
CA ASN A 60 52.09 10.16 -15.37
C ASN A 60 50.83 10.27 -14.49
N LEU A 61 50.71 11.35 -13.71
CA LEU A 61 49.60 11.54 -12.77
C LEU A 61 48.27 11.60 -13.50
N GLU A 62 48.20 12.40 -14.58
CA GLU A 62 46.99 12.58 -15.37
C GLU A 62 46.53 11.26 -16.00
N SER A 63 47.43 10.52 -16.65
CA SER A 63 47.11 9.22 -17.26
C SER A 63 46.68 8.18 -16.21
N THR A 64 47.28 8.22 -15.03
CA THR A 64 46.89 7.37 -13.89
C THR A 64 45.50 7.71 -13.38
N ILE A 65 45.14 9.00 -13.29
CA ILE A 65 43.80 9.42 -12.87
C ILE A 65 42.77 9.03 -13.92
N LEU A 66 43.03 9.33 -15.20
CA LEU A 66 42.13 9.00 -16.30
C LEU A 66 41.89 7.50 -16.43
N SER A 67 42.93 6.66 -16.30
CA SER A 67 42.76 5.20 -16.32
C SER A 67 41.89 4.66 -15.18
N LYS A 68 41.92 5.30 -14.00
CA LYS A 68 41.09 4.91 -12.85
C LYS A 68 39.66 5.44 -12.94
N VAL A 69 39.44 6.60 -13.56
CA VAL A 69 38.13 7.25 -13.64
C VAL A 69 37.35 6.85 -14.89
N ALA A 70 38.03 6.53 -16.00
CA ALA A 70 37.38 6.17 -17.26
C ALA A 70 36.67 4.81 -17.22
N ILE A 71 36.95 3.96 -16.22
CA ILE A 71 36.21 2.70 -16.00
C ILE A 71 34.89 3.00 -15.26
N LYS A 72 34.11 3.95 -15.77
CA LYS A 72 32.67 3.95 -15.49
C LYS A 72 32.08 2.86 -16.38
N LYS A 73 31.79 1.69 -15.79
CA LYS A 73 30.87 0.73 -16.40
C LYS A 73 29.63 1.52 -16.76
N GLU A 74 29.40 1.74 -18.06
CA GLU A 74 28.17 2.36 -18.51
C GLU A 74 27.02 1.53 -17.91
N PRO A 75 26.11 2.15 -17.14
CA PRO A 75 24.97 1.41 -16.63
C PRO A 75 24.26 0.82 -17.83
N LYS A 76 23.94 -0.48 -17.78
CA LYS A 76 23.23 -1.18 -18.85
C LYS A 76 21.90 -0.46 -19.11
N VAL A 77 21.90 0.48 -20.05
CA VAL A 77 20.74 1.26 -20.43
C VAL A 77 19.84 0.36 -21.26
N VAL A 78 18.77 -0.13 -20.63
CA VAL A 78 17.71 -0.87 -21.32
C VAL A 78 16.70 0.14 -21.86
N SER A 79 16.38 0.06 -23.15
CA SER A 79 15.42 0.95 -23.80
C SER A 79 14.00 0.66 -23.28
N PHE A 80 13.43 1.61 -22.54
CA PHE A 80 12.08 1.47 -21.95
C PHE A 80 10.97 1.36 -23.03
N LYS A 81 11.19 1.97 -24.19
CA LYS A 81 10.24 2.01 -25.31
C LYS A 81 9.91 0.62 -25.86
N GLU A 82 10.93 -0.22 -26.09
CA GLU A 82 10.73 -1.56 -26.66
C GLU A 82 9.97 -2.49 -25.71
N ARG A 83 10.17 -2.31 -24.41
CA ARG A 83 9.47 -3.09 -23.39
C ARG A 83 8.01 -2.67 -23.25
N ILE A 84 7.72 -1.37 -23.26
CA ILE A 84 6.33 -0.88 -23.21
C ILE A 84 5.58 -1.24 -24.49
N LEU A 85 6.18 -1.06 -25.68
CA LEU A 85 5.51 -1.37 -26.95
C LEU A 85 5.00 -2.82 -27.02
N LYS A 86 5.72 -3.76 -26.39
CA LYS A 86 5.28 -5.16 -26.29
C LYS A 86 4.14 -5.40 -25.27
N ILE A 87 3.97 -4.52 -24.28
CA ILE A 87 2.95 -4.65 -23.23
C ILE A 87 1.64 -3.96 -23.62
N ILE A 88 1.68 -2.93 -24.48
CA ILE A 88 0.51 -2.20 -24.97
C ILE A 88 -0.65 -3.11 -25.44
N PRO A 89 -0.44 -4.14 -26.30
CA PRO A 89 -1.56 -4.94 -26.79
C PRO A 89 -2.24 -5.75 -25.67
N TYR A 90 -1.47 -6.25 -24.70
CA TYR A 90 -2.01 -7.00 -23.56
C TYR A 90 -2.78 -6.08 -22.61
N ALA A 91 -2.27 -4.89 -22.34
CA ALA A 91 -2.95 -3.89 -21.51
C ALA A 91 -4.27 -3.43 -22.18
N ALA A 92 -4.25 -3.16 -23.49
CA ALA A 92 -5.45 -2.80 -24.24
C ALA A 92 -6.51 -3.91 -24.19
N ALA A 93 -6.13 -5.17 -24.40
CA ALA A 93 -7.04 -6.31 -24.30
C ALA A 93 -7.62 -6.44 -22.87
N ALA A 94 -6.81 -6.29 -21.83
CA ALA A 94 -7.29 -6.32 -20.45
C ALA A 94 -8.26 -5.17 -20.15
N CYS A 95 -7.99 -3.96 -20.64
CA CYS A 95 -8.91 -2.83 -20.53
C CYS A 95 -10.24 -3.08 -21.23
N ILE A 96 -10.22 -3.69 -22.42
CA ILE A 96 -11.43 -4.05 -23.17
C ILE A 96 -12.22 -5.13 -22.41
N VAL A 97 -11.56 -6.16 -21.90
CA VAL A 97 -12.20 -7.23 -21.10
C VAL A 97 -12.79 -6.67 -19.81
N LEU A 98 -12.09 -5.78 -19.11
CA LEU A 98 -12.61 -5.12 -17.90
C LEU A 98 -13.79 -4.21 -18.24
N PHE A 99 -13.73 -3.47 -19.34
CA PHE A 99 -14.81 -2.59 -19.77
C PHE A 99 -16.08 -3.39 -20.11
N ILE A 100 -15.94 -4.45 -20.89
CA ILE A 100 -17.06 -5.33 -21.26
C ILE A 100 -17.55 -6.11 -20.03
N GLY A 101 -16.65 -6.67 -19.23
CA GLY A 101 -16.98 -7.43 -18.03
C GLY A 101 -17.67 -6.59 -16.95
N SER A 102 -17.22 -5.36 -16.74
CA SER A 102 -17.83 -4.41 -15.79
C SER A 102 -19.23 -3.99 -16.23
N ASN A 103 -19.43 -3.72 -17.53
CA ASN A 103 -20.75 -3.42 -18.08
C ASN A 103 -21.70 -4.63 -18.02
N MET A 104 -21.19 -5.85 -18.27
CA MET A 104 -22.00 -7.06 -18.22
C MET A 104 -22.51 -7.40 -16.81
N LEU A 105 -21.68 -7.17 -15.78
CA LEU A 105 -22.09 -7.34 -14.38
C LEU A 105 -23.19 -6.34 -13.96
N THR A 106 -23.27 -5.19 -14.62
CA THR A 106 -24.30 -4.17 -14.33
C THR A 106 -25.63 -4.46 -15.04
N PHE A 107 -25.61 -5.22 -16.15
CA PHE A 107 -26.80 -5.54 -16.95
C PHE A 107 -27.69 -6.63 -16.34
N ASN A 108 -27.23 -7.35 -15.31
CA ASN A 108 -28.05 -8.31 -14.56
C ASN A 108 -28.53 -7.75 -13.20
N LYS A 109 -28.56 -6.42 -13.07
CA LYS A 109 -29.46 -5.82 -12.08
C LYS A 109 -30.79 -5.72 -12.81
N ASN A 110 -31.78 -6.49 -12.37
CA ASN A 110 -33.17 -6.21 -12.72
C ASN A 110 -33.35 -4.71 -12.47
N THR A 111 -33.50 -3.96 -13.56
CA THR A 111 -33.95 -2.59 -13.46
C THR A 111 -35.39 -2.72 -13.00
N ASP A 112 -35.62 -2.64 -11.70
CA ASP A 112 -36.96 -2.32 -11.22
C ASP A 112 -37.35 -1.05 -12.00
N ILE A 113 -38.33 -1.17 -12.88
CA ILE A 113 -38.82 -0.07 -13.69
C ILE A 113 -39.50 0.86 -12.70
N LEU A 114 -38.74 1.79 -12.14
CA LEU A 114 -39.26 2.88 -11.33
C LEU A 114 -39.86 3.89 -12.30
N ILE A 115 -41.07 3.60 -12.75
CA ILE A 115 -41.90 4.56 -13.48
C ILE A 115 -42.09 5.75 -12.55
N SER A 116 -41.74 6.94 -13.02
CA SER A 116 -41.91 8.16 -12.25
C SER A 116 -43.41 8.52 -12.19
N ASP A 117 -43.86 9.10 -11.08
CA ASP A 117 -45.28 9.47 -10.90
C ASP A 117 -45.81 10.32 -12.08
N ASN A 118 -44.96 11.19 -12.66
CA ASN A 118 -45.31 12.00 -13.83
C ASN A 118 -45.56 11.19 -15.12
N GLU A 119 -44.91 10.04 -15.28
CA GLU A 119 -45.10 9.14 -16.42
C GLU A 119 -46.40 8.35 -16.26
N ILE A 120 -46.74 7.99 -15.02
CA ILE A 120 -48.03 7.36 -14.70
C ILE A 120 -49.17 8.34 -14.96
N GLU A 121 -49.06 9.58 -14.49
CA GLU A 121 -50.07 10.62 -14.74
C GLU A 121 -50.25 10.88 -16.24
N PHE A 122 -49.16 10.99 -16.99
CA PHE A 122 -49.21 11.19 -18.44
C PHE A 122 -49.84 10.00 -19.17
N TRP A 123 -49.54 8.77 -18.73
CA TRP A 123 -50.16 7.57 -19.27
C TRP A 123 -51.66 7.58 -19.01
N LEU A 124 -52.09 7.84 -17.77
CA LEU A 124 -53.51 7.91 -17.39
C LEU A 124 -54.27 8.99 -18.17
N GLU A 125 -53.65 10.15 -18.42
CA GLU A 125 -54.26 11.24 -19.18
C GLU A 125 -54.40 10.89 -20.67
N THR A 126 -53.41 10.18 -21.23
CA THR A 126 -53.39 9.81 -22.65
C THR A 126 -54.22 8.56 -22.95
N SER A 127 -54.34 7.65 -21.99
CA SER A 127 -55.08 6.40 -22.13
C SER A 127 -56.55 6.58 -21.81
N THR A 128 -57.43 6.10 -22.68
CA THR A 128 -58.86 5.97 -22.38
C THR A 128 -59.11 4.62 -21.72
N ILE A 129 -59.18 4.59 -20.38
CA ILE A 129 -59.51 3.38 -19.63
C ILE A 129 -61.03 3.18 -19.67
N HIS A 130 -61.48 2.06 -20.23
CA HIS A 130 -62.89 1.70 -20.23
C HIS A 130 -63.23 0.83 -19.02
N SER A 131 -64.51 0.82 -18.64
CA SER A 131 -64.98 0.03 -17.49
C SER A 131 -64.69 -1.47 -17.65
N ASP A 132 -64.69 -1.97 -18.90
CA ASP A 132 -64.44 -3.37 -19.22
C ASP A 132 -62.96 -3.75 -19.03
N ASP A 133 -62.03 -2.81 -19.26
CA ASP A 133 -60.59 -3.01 -19.03
C ASP A 133 -60.32 -3.23 -17.54
N ILE A 134 -60.97 -2.41 -16.70
CA ILE A 134 -60.91 -2.51 -15.25
C ILE A 134 -61.50 -3.85 -14.80
N ALA A 135 -62.65 -4.26 -15.35
CA ALA A 135 -63.29 -5.53 -15.01
C ALA A 135 -62.39 -6.75 -15.32
N SER A 136 -61.64 -6.72 -16.42
CA SER A 136 -60.71 -7.80 -16.76
C SER A 136 -59.54 -7.94 -15.77
N VAL A 137 -59.03 -6.82 -15.25
CA VAL A 137 -57.95 -6.83 -14.24
C VAL A 137 -58.48 -7.25 -12.88
N PHE A 138 -59.68 -6.78 -12.51
CA PHE A 138 -60.33 -7.20 -11.28
C PHE A 138 -60.67 -8.70 -11.31
N GLU A 139 -61.16 -9.26 -12.42
CA GLU A 139 -61.50 -10.69 -12.50
C GLU A 139 -60.30 -11.60 -12.21
N GLU A 140 -59.07 -11.16 -12.51
CA GLU A 140 -57.86 -11.95 -12.24
C GLU A 140 -57.38 -11.82 -10.77
N ASP A 141 -57.58 -10.67 -10.12
CA ASP A 141 -57.16 -10.43 -8.73
C ASP A 141 -58.22 -10.84 -7.67
N ILE A 142 -59.54 -10.75 -7.93
CA ILE A 142 -60.55 -11.13 -6.92
C ILE A 142 -60.81 -12.66 -6.84
N LEU A 143 -60.34 -13.46 -7.80
CA LEU A 143 -60.52 -14.92 -7.77
C LEU A 143 -59.66 -15.61 -6.71
N GLU A 144 -58.58 -14.99 -6.23
CA GLU A 144 -57.71 -15.55 -5.18
C GLU A 144 -58.12 -15.14 -3.76
N GLU A 145 -58.87 -14.05 -3.56
CA GLU A 145 -59.28 -13.57 -2.22
C GLU A 145 -60.81 -13.36 -2.14
N ASN A 146 -61.53 -14.48 -2.09
CA ASN A 146 -63.00 -14.50 -2.02
C ASN A 146 -63.53 -14.19 -0.60
N ASP A 147 -63.47 -12.92 -0.19
CA ASP A 147 -64.13 -12.43 1.05
C ASP A 147 -65.68 -12.38 0.92
N PHE A 148 -66.23 -12.63 -0.27
CA PHE A 148 -67.66 -12.83 -0.49
C PHE A 148 -68.12 -14.28 -0.32
N SER A 149 -67.21 -15.23 -0.03
CA SER A 149 -67.57 -16.65 0.13
C SER A 149 -68.36 -16.96 1.41
N LEU A 150 -68.52 -16.01 2.34
CA LEU A 150 -69.20 -16.21 3.61
C LEU A 150 -70.65 -15.74 3.66
N THR A 151 -71.18 -15.07 2.63
CA THR A 151 -72.62 -14.79 2.57
C THR A 151 -73.29 -15.84 1.68
N THR A 152 -73.81 -16.90 2.30
CA THR A 152 -74.80 -17.76 1.64
C THR A 152 -76.06 -16.93 1.41
N ILE A 153 -76.13 -16.24 0.28
CA ILE A 153 -77.34 -15.58 -0.19
C ILE A 153 -78.35 -16.68 -0.48
N LYS A 154 -79.48 -16.69 0.23
CA LYS A 154 -80.54 -17.68 0.01
C LYS A 154 -81.40 -17.25 -1.17
N ASP A 155 -81.85 -18.23 -1.95
CA ASP A 155 -82.73 -18.01 -3.11
C ASP A 155 -83.99 -17.22 -2.76
N GLU A 156 -84.57 -17.43 -1.57
CA GLU A 156 -85.74 -16.67 -1.09
C GLU A 156 -85.49 -15.16 -1.03
N THR A 157 -84.27 -14.75 -0.66
CA THR A 157 -83.88 -13.34 -0.58
C THR A 157 -83.69 -12.73 -1.96
N ILE A 158 -83.22 -13.53 -2.93
CA ILE A 158 -83.08 -13.12 -4.33
C ILE A 158 -84.47 -12.98 -4.96
N GLU A 159 -85.37 -13.92 -4.70
CA GLU A 159 -86.74 -13.90 -5.21
C GLU A 159 -87.52 -12.69 -4.66
N ASP A 160 -87.41 -12.41 -3.36
CA ASP A 160 -88.04 -11.24 -2.75
C ASP A 160 -87.46 -9.93 -3.32
N TYR A 161 -86.14 -9.85 -3.50
CA TYR A 161 -85.47 -8.71 -4.13
C TYR A 161 -85.95 -8.48 -5.58
N ILE A 162 -86.00 -9.53 -6.40
CA ILE A 162 -86.48 -9.43 -7.79
C ILE A 162 -87.95 -9.01 -7.83
N ASN A 163 -88.77 -9.50 -6.91
CA ASN A 163 -90.18 -9.11 -6.85
C ASN A 163 -90.39 -7.67 -6.35
N THR A 164 -89.45 -7.12 -5.58
CA THR A 164 -89.47 -5.70 -5.20
C THR A 164 -88.99 -4.75 -6.30
N ILE A 165 -88.33 -5.25 -7.34
CA ILE A 165 -87.94 -4.44 -8.50
C ILE A 165 -89.17 -4.23 -9.38
N ASP A 166 -89.58 -2.97 -9.51
CA ASP A 166 -90.67 -2.58 -10.38
C ASP A 166 -90.27 -2.84 -11.85
N ASN A 167 -90.87 -3.87 -12.46
CA ASN A 167 -90.57 -4.36 -13.81
C ASN A 167 -90.73 -3.29 -14.91
N SER A 168 -91.32 -2.14 -14.60
CA SER A 168 -91.41 -0.99 -15.51
C SER A 168 -90.05 -0.39 -15.87
N SER A 169 -89.04 -0.50 -15.00
CA SER A 169 -87.68 -0.03 -15.31
C SER A 169 -86.94 -0.98 -16.27
N ILE A 170 -87.10 -2.29 -16.14
CA ILE A 170 -86.41 -3.28 -16.98
C ILE A 170 -86.96 -3.28 -18.40
N LEU A 171 -88.27 -3.06 -18.56
CA LEU A 171 -88.91 -3.02 -19.89
C LEU A 171 -88.57 -1.74 -20.68
N ASN A 172 -88.16 -0.66 -20.02
CA ASN A 172 -87.75 0.58 -20.69
C ASN A 172 -86.33 0.54 -21.25
N GLU A 173 -85.50 -0.42 -20.86
CA GLU A 173 -84.13 -0.61 -21.40
C GLU A 173 -84.09 -1.51 -22.64
N ILE A 174 -85.22 -2.09 -23.07
CA ILE A 174 -85.30 -2.97 -24.25
C ILE A 174 -85.83 -2.26 -25.51
N ASN A 175 -85.72 -0.93 -25.58
CA ASN A 175 -86.01 -0.17 -26.82
C ASN A 175 -84.96 0.92 -27.10
#